data_AF-A0A7W9DGS3-F1
#
_entry.id   AF-A0A7W9DGS3-F1
#
_cell.length_a   1.000
_cell.length_b   1.000
_cell.length_c   1.000
_cell.angle_alpha   90.00
_cell.angle_beta   90.00
_cell.angle_gamma   90.00
#
_symmetry.space_group_name_H-M   'P 1'
#
loop_
_entity.id
_entity.type
_entity.pdbx_description
1 polymer ?
#
loop_
_entity_poly.entity_id
_entity_poly.type
_entity_poly.pdbx_seq_one_letter_code
_entity_poly.pdbx_strand_id
1 'polypeptide(L)' 'MDSFTLAARYGTPDSYQHQGDYFQLNYGSEAAGCRVIVLLDQAQRVAGWASAGAKCDALLHRADVP' A
#
# COMPACT_ATOMS: atom_id res chain seq x y z
N MET A 1 1.57 -19.09 2.21
CA MET A 1 1.03 -17.81 1.70
C MET A 1 0.75 -16.96 2.92
N ASP A 2 1.58 -15.95 3.15
CA ASP A 2 1.40 -15.03 4.27
C ASP A 2 0.15 -14.19 4.00
N SER A 3 -0.94 -14.56 4.67
CA SER A 3 -2.24 -13.91 4.48
C SER A 3 -2.35 -12.73 5.44
N PHE A 4 -2.27 -11.51 4.90
CA PHE A 4 -2.53 -10.29 5.66
C PHE A 4 -4.03 -10.03 5.75
N THR A 5 -4.54 -9.62 6.91
CA THR A 5 -5.96 -9.24 7.07
C THR A 5 -6.39 -8.18 6.05
N LEU A 6 -5.48 -7.27 5.70
CA LEU A 6 -5.71 -6.25 4.68
C LEU A 6 -5.98 -6.83 3.28
N ALA A 7 -5.41 -8.00 2.98
CA ALA A 7 -5.56 -8.65 1.68
C ALA A 7 -6.99 -9.13 1.41
N ALA A 8 -7.79 -9.38 2.45
CA ALA A 8 -9.21 -9.71 2.29
C ALA A 8 -10.03 -8.54 1.70
N ARG A 9 -9.54 -7.30 1.84
CA ARG A 9 -10.20 -6.09 1.32
C ARG A 9 -9.59 -5.58 0.03
N TYR A 10 -8.27 -5.63 -0.09
CA TYR A 10 -7.54 -4.98 -1.20
C TYR A 10 -6.80 -5.97 -2.11
N GLY A 11 -6.94 -7.27 -1.86
CA GLY A 11 -6.19 -8.31 -2.57
C GLY A 11 -4.79 -8.55 -2.00
N THR A 12 -4.12 -9.57 -2.51
CA THR A 12 -2.76 -9.93 -2.10
C THR A 12 -1.77 -8.85 -2.55
N PRO A 13 -0.87 -8.35 -1.68
CA PRO A 13 0.17 -7.42 -2.09
C PRO A 13 1.15 -8.09 -3.05
N ASP A 14 1.71 -7.31 -3.99
CA ASP A 14 2.72 -7.80 -4.94
C ASP A 14 4.02 -8.19 -4.22
N SER A 15 4.35 -7.47 -3.15
CA SER A 15 5.47 -7.80 -2.27
C SER A 15 5.25 -7.27 -0.86
N TYR A 16 5.95 -7.84 0.10
CA TYR A 16 5.99 -7.33 1.45
C TYR A 16 7.41 -7.38 2.02
N GLN A 17 7.69 -6.51 2.99
CA GLN A 17 8.93 -6.50 3.74
C GLN A 17 8.67 -6.19 5.22
N HIS A 18 9.43 -6.84 6.10
CA HIS A 18 9.37 -6.60 7.54
C HIS A 18 10.45 -5.58 7.91
N GLN A 19 10.04 -4.47 8.54
CA GLN A 19 10.91 -3.35 8.95
C GLN A 19 10.66 -3.03 10.42
N GLY A 20 11.52 -3.55 11.29
CA GLY A 20 11.36 -3.39 12.74
C GLY A 20 10.04 -3.99 13.20
N ASP A 21 9.17 -3.17 13.79
CA ASP A 21 7.86 -3.61 14.28
C ASP A 21 6.74 -3.55 13.21
N TYR A 22 7.07 -3.17 11.97
CA TYR A 22 6.08 -2.97 10.92
C TYR A 22 6.24 -3.92 9.74
N PHE A 23 5.12 -4.32 9.14
CA PHE A 23 5.06 -4.92 7.82
C PHE A 23 4.74 -3.83 6.80
N GLN A 24 5.63 -3.63 5.84
CA GLN A 24 5.34 -2.80 4.67
C GLN A 24 4.81 -3.70 3.55
N LEU A 25 3.57 -3.46 3.14
CA LEU A 25 2.93 -4.10 2.00
C LEU A 25 3.01 -3.18 0.79
N ASN A 26 3.43 -3.71 -0.35
CA ASN A 26 3.50 -2.95 -1.59
C ASN A 26 2.48 -3.50 -2.59
N TYR A 27 1.67 -2.60 -3.13
CA TYR A 27 0.67 -2.86 -4.16
C TYR A 27 1.03 -2.07 -5.41
N GLY A 28 1.10 -2.74 -6.55
CA GLY A 28 1.58 -2.19 -7.80
C GLY A 28 3.08 -1.91 -7.80
N SER A 29 3.51 -1.09 -8.75
CA SER A 29 4.91 -0.70 -8.91
C SER A 29 5.03 0.70 -9.50
N GLU A 30 6.08 1.41 -9.11
CA GLU A 30 6.38 2.72 -9.69
C GLU A 30 6.63 2.63 -11.21
N ALA A 31 7.22 1.52 -11.67
CA ALA A 31 7.41 1.24 -13.09
C ALA A 31 6.10 1.09 -13.86
N ALA A 32 5.05 0.52 -13.24
CA ALA A 32 3.69 0.51 -13.78
C ALA A 32 2.98 1.87 -13.66
N GLY A 33 3.61 2.83 -12.98
CA GLY A 33 3.18 4.21 -12.82
C GLY A 33 2.52 4.51 -11.47
N CYS A 34 2.21 3.51 -10.65
CA CYS A 34 1.73 3.72 -9.29
C CYS A 34 2.03 2.53 -8.39
N ARG A 35 2.65 2.81 -7.23
CA ARG A 35 2.84 1.90 -6.11
C ARG A 35 2.16 2.48 -4.88
N VAL A 36 1.28 1.71 -4.26
CA VAL A 36 0.70 2.01 -2.96
C VAL A 36 1.44 1.20 -1.90
N ILE A 37 1.84 1.86 -0.83
CA ILE A 37 2.60 1.30 0.27
C ILE A 37 1.72 1.39 1.52
N VAL A 38 1.51 0.26 2.19
CA VAL A 38 0.74 0.20 3.44
C VAL A 38 1.63 -0.31 4.55
N LEU A 39 1.71 0.44 5.64
CA LEU A 39 2.41 0.01 6.84
C LEU A 39 1.39 -0.60 7.81
N LEU A 40 1.66 -1.83 8.22
CA LEU A 40 0.92 -2.55 9.25
C LEU A 40 1.78 -2.74 10.49
N ASP A 41 1.21 -2.63 11.68
CA ASP A 41 1.87 -3.07 12.92
C ASP A 41 1.87 -4.60 13.06
N GLN A 42 2.49 -5.12 14.13
CA GLN A 42 2.53 -6.55 14.45
C GLN A 42 1.14 -7.19 14.63
N ALA A 43 0.14 -6.39 14.99
CA ALA A 43 -1.25 -6.83 15.11
C ALA A 43 -2.02 -6.74 13.77
N GLN A 44 -1.32 -6.53 12.65
CA GLN A 44 -1.85 -6.32 11.31
C GLN A 44 -2.82 -5.14 11.20
N ARG A 45 -2.66 -4.11 12.04
CA ARG A 45 -3.44 -2.87 11.95
C ARG A 45 -2.69 -1.85 11.12
N VAL A 46 -3.44 -1.07 10.33
CA VAL A 46 -2.87 -0.02 9.50
C VAL A 46 -2.28 1.09 10.37
N ALA A 47 -0.98 1.29 10.25
CA ALA A 47 -0.23 2.39 10.87
C ALA A 47 -0.05 3.58 9.92
N GLY A 48 -0.08 3.35 8.60
CA GLY A 48 0.04 4.43 7.61
C GLY A 48 -0.09 3.98 6.16
N TRP A 49 -0.29 4.96 5.27
CA TRP A 49 -0.34 4.78 3.83
C TRP A 49 0.61 5.77 3.17
N ALA A 50 1.25 5.33 2.09
CA ALA A 50 1.98 6.18 1.17
C ALA A 50 1.73 5.72 -0.27
N SER A 51 1.96 6.59 -1.23
CA SER A 51 1.91 6.24 -2.64
C SER A 51 3.09 6.87 -3.37
N ALA A 52 3.56 6.21 -4.43
CA ALA A 52 4.70 6.66 -5.22
C ALA A 52 4.47 6.34 -6.70
N GLY A 53 4.84 7.27 -7.57
CA GLY A 53 4.71 7.14 -9.02
C GLY A 53 3.73 8.16 -9.62
N ALA A 54 4.01 8.56 -10.87
CA ALA A 54 3.35 9.67 -11.54
C ALA A 54 1.82 9.53 -11.68
N LYS A 55 1.29 8.30 -11.65
CA LYS A 55 -0.16 8.05 -11.75
C LYS A 55 -0.86 7.97 -10.39
N CYS A 56 -0.12 7.87 -9.29
CA CYS A 56 -0.74 7.90 -7.96
C CYS A 56 -1.27 9.30 -7.61
N ASP A 57 -0.55 10.34 -8.03
CA ASP A 57 -0.93 11.75 -7.79
C ASP A 57 -2.22 12.13 -8.53
N ALA A 58 -2.40 11.63 -9.75
CA ALA A 58 -3.60 11.85 -10.54
C ALA A 58 -4.88 11.26 -9.89
N LEU A 59 -4.73 10.27 -9.00
CA LEU A 59 -5.85 9.72 -8.22
C LEU A 59 -6.16 10.55 -6.97
N LEU A 60 -5.15 11.19 -6.37
CA LEU A 60 -5.33 12.12 -5.24
C LEU A 60 -5.94 13.45 -5.69
N HIS A 61 -5.46 14.03 -6.80
CA HIS A 61 -6.03 15.27 -7.35
C HIS A 61 -7.44 15.12 -7.94
N ARG A 62 -7.88 13.90 -8.27
CA ARG A 62 -9.28 13.66 -8.70
C ARG A 62 -10.28 13.66 -7.55
N ALA A 63 -9.83 13.54 -6.30
CA ALA A 63 -10.69 13.63 -5.13
C ALA A 63 -10.95 15.09 -4.67
N ASP A 64 -10.29 16.06 -5.31
CA ASP A 64 -10.31 17.49 -4.94
C ASP A 64 -10.91 18.39 -6.05
N VAL A 65 -11.72 17.82 -6.95
CA VAL A 65 -12.51 18.61 -7.90
C VAL A 65 -13.92 18.81 -7.31
N PRO A 66 -14.30 20.04 -6.89
CA PRO A 66 -15.66 20.35 -6.46
C PRO A 66 -16.69 20.25 -7.59
#